data_AF-A0A151A929-F1
#
_entry.id   AF-A0A151A929-F1
#
_cell.length_a   1.000
_cell.length_b   1.000
_cell.length_c   1.000
_cell.angle_alpha   90.00
_cell.angle_beta   90.00
_cell.angle_gamma   90.00
#
_symmetry.space_group_name_H-M   'P 1'
#
loop_
_entity.id
_entity.type
_entity.pdbx_description
1 polymer ?
#
loop_
_entity_poly.entity_id
_entity_poly.type
_entity_poly.pdbx_seq_one_letter_code
_entity_poly.pdbx_strand_id
1 'polypeptide(L)' 'MKYLENLDGERRDGNVIEGNEWQAHLSARKVPVGPSYRLTEVTITGTGEKDTLEPIISQFRLKAFRASG' A
#
# COMPACT_ATOMS: atom_id res chain seq x y z
N MET A 1 -7.91 -3.20 2.76
CA MET A 1 -6.60 -3.83 2.45
C MET A 1 -6.65 -4.89 1.33
N LYS A 2 -7.80 -5.21 0.71
CA LYS A 2 -7.95 -6.14 -0.44
C LYS A 2 -7.23 -5.76 -1.75
N TYR A 3 -6.42 -4.71 -1.76
CA TYR A 3 -5.95 -4.11 -3.01
C TYR A 3 -4.68 -4.75 -3.54
N LEU A 4 -3.67 -4.92 -2.69
CA LEU A 4 -2.44 -5.61 -3.06
C LEU A 4 -2.70 -7.13 -3.23
N GLU A 5 -3.72 -7.66 -2.54
CA GLU A 5 -4.28 -8.99 -2.79
C GLU A 5 -4.89 -9.15 -4.21
N ASN A 6 -5.35 -8.05 -4.82
CA ASN A 6 -5.86 -8.05 -6.20
C ASN A 6 -4.78 -7.82 -7.27
N LEU A 7 -3.51 -7.67 -6.88
CA LEU A 7 -2.37 -7.46 -7.78
C LEU A 7 -1.44 -8.68 -7.75
N ASP A 8 -2.01 -9.88 -7.67
CA ASP A 8 -1.28 -11.16 -7.52
C ASP A 8 -0.36 -11.22 -6.29
N GLY A 9 -0.61 -10.37 -5.29
CA GLY A 9 0.11 -10.38 -4.02
C GLY A 9 -0.59 -11.26 -3.00
N GLU A 10 0.03 -12.32 -2.49
CA GLU A 10 -0.49 -13.07 -1.36
C GLU A 10 -0.07 -12.42 -0.03
N ARG A 11 -1.04 -12.19 0.86
CA ARG A 11 -0.73 -11.77 2.22
C ARG A 11 -0.17 -12.96 2.99
N ARG A 12 1.10 -12.87 3.38
CA ARG A 12 1.82 -13.92 4.13
C ARG A 12 1.82 -13.71 5.62
N ASP A 13 1.95 -12.46 6.04
CA ASP A 13 1.94 -12.03 7.44
C ASP A 13 1.19 -10.71 7.52
N GLY A 14 0.60 -10.34 8.66
CA GLY A 14 -0.49 -9.34 8.74
C GLY A 14 -0.29 -8.06 7.88
N ASN A 15 0.95 -7.60 7.81
CA ASN A 15 1.38 -6.40 7.08
C ASN A 15 2.32 -6.65 5.89
N VAL A 16 2.63 -7.90 5.55
CA VAL A 16 3.54 -8.26 4.45
C VAL A 16 2.76 -8.91 3.32
N ILE A 17 2.99 -8.42 2.10
CA ILE A 17 2.39 -8.95 0.89
C ILE A 17 3.50 -9.31 -0.08
N GLU A 18 3.48 -10.53 -0.58
CA GLU A 18 4.46 -11.07 -1.53
C GLU A 18 3.77 -11.30 -2.86
N GLY A 19 4.33 -10.77 -3.94
CA GLY A 19 3.93 -11.11 -5.30
C GLY A 19 5.11 -11.72 -6.05
N ASN A 20 4.90 -12.00 -7.33
CA ASN A 20 5.95 -12.59 -8.16
C ASN A 20 7.13 -11.61 -8.31
N GLU A 21 8.26 -11.92 -7.68
CA GLU A 21 9.51 -11.14 -7.70
C GLU A 21 9.46 -9.78 -6.99
N TRP A 22 8.46 -9.56 -6.12
CA TRP A 22 8.40 -8.38 -5.28
C TRP A 22 7.77 -8.68 -3.92
N GLN A 23 8.13 -7.85 -2.93
CA GLN A 23 7.55 -7.87 -1.60
C GLN A 23 7.16 -6.45 -1.22
N ALA A 24 6.04 -6.27 -0.52
CA ALA A 24 5.64 -5.02 0.07
C ALA A 24 5.34 -5.16 1.56
N HIS A 25 5.81 -4.18 2.32
CA HIS A 25 5.45 -3.99 3.71
C HIS A 25 4.46 -2.83 3.84
N LEU A 26 3.40 -3.04 4.62
CA LEU A 26 2.39 -2.04 4.90
C LEU A 26 2.48 -1.59 6.35
N SER A 27 2.52 -0.28 6.56
CA SER A 27 2.38 0.32 7.88
C SER A 27 1.23 1.30 7.85
N ALA A 28 0.40 1.30 8.90
CA ALA A 28 -0.70 2.25 9.05
C ALA A 28 -0.63 2.87 10.45
N ARG A 29 -0.66 4.20 10.52
CA ARG A 29 -0.63 4.93 11.79
C ARG A 29 -1.58 6.11 11.76
N LYS A 30 -2.12 6.49 12.93
CA LYS A 30 -2.93 7.71 13.05
C LYS A 30 -2.01 8.90 13.27
N VAL A 31 -2.08 9.86 12.36
CA VAL A 31 -1.33 11.13 12.43
C VAL A 31 -2.30 12.29 12.66
N PRO A 32 -1.98 13.22 13.58
CA PRO A 32 -2.78 14.43 13.75
C PRO A 32 -2.56 15.37 12.55
N VAL A 33 -3.64 15.95 12.03
CA VAL A 33 -3.61 16.95 10.94
C VAL A 33 -4.30 18.25 11.38
N GLY A 34 -3.76 18.84 12.45
CA GLY A 34 -4.31 20.04 13.08
C GLY A 34 -4.90 19.76 14.46
N PRO A 35 -5.69 20.69 15.02
CA PRO A 35 -6.04 20.68 16.44
C PRO A 35 -6.97 19.54 16.86
N SER A 36 -7.83 19.07 15.95
CA SER A 36 -8.88 18.08 16.30
C SER A 36 -8.98 16.89 15.34
N TYR A 37 -8.27 16.91 14.22
CA TYR A 37 -8.37 15.88 13.18
C TYR A 37 -7.23 14.89 13.24
N ARG A 38 -7.56 13.61 13.06
CA ARG A 38 -6.59 12.52 12.92
C ARG A 38 -6.85 11.80 11.61
N LEU A 39 -5.84 11.70 10.76
CA LEU A 39 -5.89 10.88 9.55
C LEU A 39 -5.14 9.57 9.77
N THR A 40 -5.53 8.56 9.02
CA THR A 40 -4.74 7.33 8.92
C THR A 40 -3.74 7.54 7.80
N GLU A 41 -2.46 7.63 8.16
CA GLU A 41 -1.36 7.57 7.21
C GLU A 41 -1.02 6.10 6.94
N VAL A 42 -1.05 5.71 5.67
CA VAL A 42 -0.65 4.37 5.22
C VAL A 42 0.64 4.51 4.43
N THR A 43 1.70 3.86 4.91
CA THR A 43 3.00 3.76 4.24
C THR A 43 3.13 2.38 3.62
N ILE A 44 3.60 2.33 2.38
CA ILE A 44 3.88 1.08 1.66
C ILE A 44 5.34 1.11 1.24
N THR A 45 6.09 0.10 1.63
CA THR A 45 7.50 -0.07 1.26
C THR A 45 7.62 -1.29 0.38
N GLY A 46 7.87 -1.08 -0.91
CA GLY A 46 8.13 -2.16 -1.87
C GLY A 46 9.62 -2.48 -1.96
N THR A 47 9.95 -3.75 -2.14
CA THR A 47 11.30 -4.25 -2.45
C THR A 47 11.18 -5.25 -3.59
N GLY A 48 11.99 -5.08 -4.63
CA GLY A 48 11.89 -5.86 -5.87
C GLY A 48 12.46 -5.09 -7.05
N GLU A 49 12.35 -5.68 -8.24
CA GLU A 49 12.81 -5.06 -9.48
C GLU A 49 11.97 -3.81 -9.82
N LYS A 50 12.62 -2.75 -10.31
CA LYS A 50 11.97 -1.46 -10.58
C LYS A 50 10.83 -1.60 -11.60
N ASP A 51 11.06 -2.34 -12.69
CA ASP A 51 10.07 -2.55 -13.75
C ASP A 51 8.83 -3.33 -13.26
N THR A 52 9.01 -4.13 -12.21
CA THR A 52 7.90 -4.84 -11.53
C THR A 52 7.16 -3.92 -10.55
N LEU A 53 7.87 -3.03 -9.83
CA LEU A 53 7.28 -2.14 -8.83
C LEU A 53 6.57 -0.90 -9.42
N GLU A 54 7.07 -0.30 -10.50
CA GLU A 54 6.49 0.88 -11.13
C GLU A 54 5.00 0.75 -11.51
N PRO A 55 4.54 -0.33 -12.16
CA PRO A 55 3.12 -0.51 -12.47
C PRO A 55 2.26 -0.67 -11.21
N ILE A 56 2.77 -1.34 -10.17
CA ILE A 56 2.09 -1.52 -8.88
C ILE A 56 1.89 -0.16 -8.18
N ILE A 57 2.94 0.66 -8.12
CA ILE A 57 2.89 2.01 -7.54
C ILE A 57 1.91 2.91 -8.31
N SER A 58 1.93 2.83 -9.65
CA SER A 58 1.05 3.64 -10.51
C SER A 58 -0.42 3.29 -10.31
N GLN A 59 -0.74 2.00 -10.22
CA GLN A 59 -2.08 1.52 -9.93
C GLN A 59 -2.53 1.94 -8.52
N PHE A 60 -1.63 1.91 -7.52
CA PHE A 60 -1.96 2.34 -6.15
C PHE A 60 -2.33 3.83 -6.07
N ARG A 61 -1.57 4.69 -6.76
CA ARG A 61 -1.86 6.14 -6.84
C ARG A 61 -3.28 6.40 -7.34
N LEU A 62 -3.72 5.72 -8.39
CA LEU A 62 -5.05 5.90 -8.99
C LEU A 62 -6.19 5.54 -8.02
N LYS A 63 -5.99 4.57 -7.12
CA LYS A 63 -6.99 4.20 -6.11
C LYS A 63 -6.95 5.07 -4.86
N ALA A 64 -5.78 5.57 -4.45
CA ALA A 64 -5.69 6.47 -3.30
C ALA A 64 -6.56 7.72 -3.47
N PHE A 65 -6.68 8.23 -4.70
CA PHE A 65 -7.60 9.32 -5.04
C PHE A 65 -9.09 8.93 -5.01
N ARG A 66 -9.41 7.65 -5.22
CA ARG A 66 -10.80 7.15 -5.26
C ARG A 66 -11.33 6.65 -3.92
N ALA A 67 -10.48 6.44 -2.92
CA ALA A 67 -10.88 5.99 -1.58
C ALA A 67 -11.40 7.13 -0.68
N SER A 68 -11.45 8.37 -1.18
CA SER A 68 -12.22 9.46 -0.59
C SER A 68 -13.69 9.33 -1.01
N GLY A 69 -14.41 8.39 -0.39
CA GLY A 69 -15.85 8.18 -0.54
C GLY A 69 -16.41 7.53 0.72
#